data_AF-A0A495RI10-F1
#
_entry.id   AF-A0A495RI10-F1
#
_cell.length_a   1.000
_cell.length_b   1.000
_cell.length_c   1.000
_cell.angle_alpha   90.00
_cell.angle_beta   90.00
_cell.angle_gamma   90.00
#
_symmetry.space_group_name_H-M   'P 1'
#
loop_
_entity.id
_entity.type
_entity.pdbx_description
1 polymer ?
#
loop_
_entity_poly.entity_id
_entity_poly.type
_entity_poly.pdbx_seq_one_letter_code
_entity_poly.pdbx_strand_id
1 'polypeptide(L)'
;MVFVKQLYIHPVKSMQGIALDESEVQACGLRYDRIFMVTEPDSTFITAREMPQLLQLKTAIHDQGITIYFSDQQSILVNYADFSLNNEPTVVWGNQFTAYIASINVNRFLSEFLHRDVQLRWIGTQSDRVVKRYPNTPLAFADAYPYLLINTASFQYLQQQCPERLTIEQFRGNIIIDGALPFAEDGWKTIKIGDIIFDVVKACSRCGMTRVNLNTHQYLPDNEPLKTLRYFRQDEQGEIDFGMNMIARNTGHININDKIEVLVRQTSKRYIKSFPKETLIATKPCQITVESTTFTGNNKLSILEQLEQNGIPMPYSCRAGVCGRCQVVLEEGEVTPMTQSSIRRNNRILACSCIPKSANLTLKLSRHKS
;
A
#
# COMPACT_ATOMS: atom_id res chain seq x y z
N MET A 1 -5.37 -4.28 -23.67
CA MET A 1 -6.39 -5.24 -23.16
C MET A 1 -6.32 -5.17 -21.65
N VAL A 2 -7.45 -5.13 -20.95
CA VAL A 2 -7.47 -5.12 -19.48
C VAL A 2 -7.48 -6.55 -18.95
N PHE A 3 -6.65 -6.87 -17.96
CA PHE A 3 -6.52 -8.22 -17.41
C PHE A 3 -6.19 -8.21 -15.90
N VAL A 4 -6.43 -9.33 -15.22
CA VAL A 4 -6.03 -9.54 -13.82
C VAL A 4 -4.52 -9.70 -13.76
N LYS A 5 -3.84 -8.76 -13.11
CA LYS A 5 -2.38 -8.76 -12.96
C LYS A 5 -1.92 -9.56 -11.75
N GLN A 6 -2.60 -9.40 -10.62
CA GLN A 6 -2.30 -10.10 -9.36
C GLN A 6 -3.58 -10.34 -8.57
N LEU A 7 -3.61 -11.44 -7.82
CA LEU A 7 -4.65 -11.74 -6.85
C LEU A 7 -4.05 -11.78 -5.44
N TYR A 8 -4.80 -11.29 -4.45
CA TYR A 8 -4.40 -11.31 -3.07
C TYR A 8 -5.55 -11.66 -2.13
N ILE A 9 -5.21 -12.42 -1.09
CA ILE A 9 -6.05 -12.64 0.08
C ILE A 9 -5.31 -12.26 1.35
N HIS A 10 -6.06 -11.96 2.40
CA HIS A 10 -5.54 -11.59 3.72
C HIS A 10 -6.29 -12.41 4.77
N PRO A 11 -5.88 -13.67 5.01
CA PRO A 11 -6.71 -14.64 5.73
C PRO A 11 -7.10 -14.20 7.13
N VAL A 12 -6.15 -13.57 7.83
CA VAL A 12 -6.41 -12.89 9.08
C VAL A 12 -6.48 -11.38 8.84
N LYS A 13 -7.57 -10.75 9.30
CA LYS A 13 -7.76 -9.31 9.23
C LYS A 13 -6.53 -8.59 9.80
N SER A 14 -6.03 -7.61 9.05
CA SER A 14 -4.87 -6.78 9.39
C SER A 14 -3.50 -7.47 9.42
N MET A 15 -3.38 -8.75 9.07
CA MET A 15 -2.08 -9.40 8.82
C MET A 15 -1.60 -9.23 7.37
N GLN A 16 -0.41 -9.76 7.06
CA GLN A 16 0.19 -9.72 5.73
C GLN A 16 -0.71 -10.42 4.68
N GLY A 17 -0.72 -9.89 3.46
CA GLY A 17 -1.44 -10.50 2.33
C GLY A 17 -0.63 -11.63 1.69
N ILE A 18 -1.33 -12.58 1.08
CA ILE A 18 -0.78 -13.70 0.32
C ILE A 18 -1.11 -13.46 -1.15
N ALA A 19 -0.10 -13.44 -2.02
CA ALA A 19 -0.30 -13.40 -3.47
C ALA A 19 -0.74 -14.77 -3.96
N LEU A 20 -1.67 -14.80 -4.92
CA LEU A 20 -2.24 -16.01 -5.49
C LEU A 20 -2.13 -15.98 -7.02
N ASP A 21 -2.01 -17.17 -7.61
CA ASP A 21 -2.14 -17.36 -9.06
C ASP A 21 -3.62 -17.53 -9.47
N GLU A 22 -4.43 -18.14 -8.61
CA GLU A 22 -5.86 -18.34 -8.81
C GLU A 22 -6.62 -18.27 -7.48
N SER A 23 -7.94 -18.06 -7.55
CA SER A 23 -8.78 -18.12 -6.37
C SER A 23 -10.25 -18.36 -6.72
N GLU A 24 -10.94 -19.08 -5.83
CA GLU A 24 -12.38 -19.24 -5.89
C GLU A 24 -13.07 -17.95 -5.41
N VAL A 25 -13.91 -17.38 -6.27
CA VAL A 25 -14.84 -16.28 -5.98
C VAL A 25 -16.06 -16.84 -5.25
N GLN A 26 -16.29 -16.36 -4.03
CA GLN A 26 -17.45 -16.70 -3.21
C GLN A 26 -18.34 -15.48 -2.97
N ALA A 27 -19.54 -15.69 -2.43
CA ALA A 27 -20.45 -14.57 -2.14
C ALA A 27 -19.86 -13.58 -1.11
N CYS A 28 -19.02 -14.06 -0.19
CA CYS A 28 -18.44 -13.27 0.90
C CYS A 28 -17.00 -12.76 0.66
N GLY A 29 -16.40 -13.07 -0.50
CA GLY A 29 -15.05 -12.64 -0.88
C GLY A 29 -14.32 -13.74 -1.66
N LEU A 30 -13.03 -13.52 -1.94
CA LEU A 30 -12.16 -14.60 -2.38
C LEU A 30 -12.08 -15.66 -1.26
N ARG A 31 -11.95 -16.94 -1.63
CA ARG A 31 -11.83 -18.01 -0.64
C ARG A 31 -10.68 -17.74 0.32
N TYR A 32 -10.96 -17.96 1.60
CA TYR A 32 -10.08 -17.68 2.75
C TYR A 32 -9.82 -16.19 3.04
N ASP A 33 -10.46 -15.25 2.35
CA ASP A 33 -10.16 -13.83 2.55
C ASP A 33 -10.83 -13.24 3.81
N ARG A 34 -10.01 -12.74 4.76
CA ARG A 34 -10.45 -12.16 6.04
C ARG A 34 -11.46 -13.04 6.79
N ILE A 35 -11.27 -14.35 6.79
CA ILE A 35 -12.12 -15.29 7.54
C ILE A 35 -11.71 -15.42 9.01
N PHE A 36 -10.57 -14.84 9.39
CA PHE A 36 -10.13 -14.69 10.78
C PHE A 36 -9.93 -13.22 11.18
N MET A 37 -10.02 -12.94 12.48
CA MET A 37 -9.79 -11.61 13.05
C MET A 37 -9.27 -11.72 14.49
N VAL A 38 -8.34 -10.85 14.86
CA VAL A 38 -7.88 -10.72 16.25
C VAL A 38 -8.78 -9.74 17.00
N THR A 39 -9.23 -10.09 18.19
CA THR A 39 -10.00 -9.24 19.09
C THR A 39 -9.40 -9.22 20.49
N GLU A 40 -9.78 -8.24 21.30
CA GLU A 40 -9.71 -8.36 22.75
C GLU A 40 -10.78 -9.35 23.28
N PRO A 41 -10.68 -9.79 24.55
CA PRO A 41 -11.69 -10.65 25.17
C PRO A 41 -13.11 -10.06 25.18
N ASP A 42 -13.23 -8.73 25.20
CA ASP A 42 -14.50 -8.01 25.15
C ASP A 42 -15.09 -7.88 23.72
N SER A 43 -14.48 -8.56 22.74
CA SER A 43 -14.80 -8.56 21.30
C SER A 43 -14.38 -7.32 20.49
N THR A 44 -13.68 -6.36 21.11
CA THR A 44 -13.11 -5.21 20.40
C THR A 44 -12.08 -5.69 19.38
N PHE A 45 -12.30 -5.43 18.09
CA PHE A 45 -11.41 -5.89 17.04
C PHE A 45 -10.11 -5.07 17.01
N ILE A 46 -8.97 -5.76 16.89
CA ILE A 46 -7.66 -5.13 16.79
C ILE A 46 -7.27 -5.02 15.31
N THR A 47 -6.77 -3.86 14.90
CA THR A 47 -6.34 -3.65 13.51
C THR A 47 -4.92 -3.12 13.43
N ALA A 48 -4.31 -3.27 12.26
CA ALA A 48 -2.98 -2.74 11.99
C ALA A 48 -2.89 -1.19 11.97
N ARG A 49 -4.03 -0.49 12.12
CA ARG A 49 -4.05 0.97 12.40
C ARG A 49 -3.69 1.28 13.85
N GLU A 50 -4.05 0.37 14.75
CA GLU A 50 -3.69 0.49 16.17
C GLU A 50 -2.36 -0.22 16.42
N MET A 51 -2.21 -1.43 15.87
CA MET A 51 -1.03 -2.28 16.06
C MET A 51 -0.42 -2.71 14.71
N PRO A 52 0.39 -1.86 14.06
CA PRO A 52 1.10 -2.19 12.82
C PRO A 52 1.88 -3.51 12.86
N GLN A 53 2.28 -3.97 14.05
CA GLN A 53 2.96 -5.24 14.30
C GLN A 53 2.20 -6.45 13.75
N LEU A 54 0.87 -6.39 13.63
CA LEU A 54 0.08 -7.46 13.01
C LEU A 54 0.54 -7.76 11.57
N LEU A 55 1.09 -6.78 10.84
CA LEU A 55 1.59 -6.96 9.48
C LEU A 55 2.90 -7.77 9.41
N GLN A 56 3.58 -7.98 10.54
CA GLN A 56 4.76 -8.84 10.61
C GLN A 56 4.38 -10.32 10.53
N LEU A 57 3.13 -10.65 10.92
CA LEU A 57 2.64 -12.01 10.94
C LEU A 57 2.27 -12.48 9.53
N LYS A 58 2.86 -13.61 9.15
CA LYS A 58 2.56 -14.32 7.91
C LYS A 58 1.56 -15.43 8.17
N THR A 59 0.81 -15.79 7.14
CA THR A 59 -0.15 -16.89 7.21
C THR A 59 0.11 -17.87 6.07
N ALA A 60 0.09 -19.16 6.37
CA ALA A 60 -0.06 -20.22 5.37
C ALA A 60 -1.42 -20.88 5.55
N ILE A 61 -2.05 -21.30 4.45
CA ILE A 61 -3.37 -21.92 4.46
C ILE A 61 -3.22 -23.42 4.19
N HIS A 62 -4.06 -24.22 4.84
CA HIS A 62 -4.21 -25.64 4.59
C HIS A 62 -5.69 -26.04 4.69
N ASP A 63 -6.04 -27.25 4.27
CA ASP A 63 -7.44 -27.69 4.18
C ASP A 63 -8.19 -27.66 5.53
N GLN A 64 -7.45 -27.82 6.63
CA GLN A 64 -8.00 -27.88 7.99
C GLN A 64 -7.83 -26.58 8.80
N GLY A 65 -7.32 -25.49 8.20
CA GLY A 65 -7.09 -24.24 8.93
C GLY A 65 -5.95 -23.37 8.38
N ILE A 66 -5.23 -22.71 9.29
CA ILE A 66 -4.07 -21.87 8.94
C ILE A 66 -2.88 -22.10 9.88
N THR A 67 -1.67 -21.84 9.39
CA THR A 67 -0.49 -21.65 10.22
C THR A 67 -0.15 -20.16 10.29
N ILE A 68 0.00 -19.62 11.50
CA ILE A 68 0.44 -18.22 11.72
C ILE A 68 1.90 -18.25 12.11
N TYR A 69 2.74 -17.52 11.37
CA TYR A 69 4.18 -17.41 11.61
C TYR A 69 4.49 -16.05 12.21
N PHE A 70 5.17 -16.06 13.35
CA PHE A 70 5.82 -14.88 13.90
C PHE A 70 7.24 -14.73 13.35
N SER A 71 7.97 -15.84 13.24
CA SER A 71 9.28 -15.92 12.58
C SER A 71 9.43 -17.28 11.91
N ASP A 72 10.53 -17.49 11.18
CA ASP A 72 10.82 -18.77 10.52
C ASP A 72 10.91 -19.95 11.52
N GLN A 73 11.15 -19.67 12.81
CA GLN A 73 11.27 -20.69 13.86
C GLN A 73 10.09 -20.70 14.84
N GLN A 74 9.20 -19.69 14.80
CA GLN A 74 8.07 -19.56 15.71
C GLN A 74 6.77 -19.43 14.95
N SER A 75 5.94 -20.47 15.05
CA SER A 75 4.64 -20.54 14.39
C SER A 75 3.65 -21.33 15.23
N ILE A 76 2.36 -21.15 14.94
CA ILE A 76 1.28 -21.94 15.51
C ILE A 76 0.36 -22.45 14.41
N LEU A 77 0.08 -23.75 14.45
CA LEU A 77 -0.97 -24.38 13.65
C LEU A 77 -2.32 -24.09 14.32
N VAL A 78 -3.28 -23.58 13.56
CA VAL A 78 -4.63 -23.25 14.00
C VAL A 78 -5.60 -24.03 13.12
N ASN A 79 -6.13 -25.13 13.66
CA ASN A 79 -7.13 -25.94 12.96
C ASN A 79 -8.53 -25.38 13.22
N TYR A 80 -9.46 -25.59 12.29
CA TYR A 80 -10.87 -25.27 12.51
C TYR A 80 -11.45 -25.99 13.74
N ALA A 81 -10.95 -27.19 14.04
CA ALA A 81 -11.32 -27.95 15.23
C ALA A 81 -10.81 -27.35 16.55
N ASP A 82 -9.86 -26.40 16.51
CA ASP A 82 -9.34 -25.71 17.70
C ASP A 82 -10.27 -24.57 18.16
N PHE A 83 -11.34 -24.29 17.42
CA PHE A 83 -12.31 -23.24 17.76
C PHE A 83 -13.45 -23.79 18.63
N SER A 84 -14.09 -22.88 19.39
CA SER A 84 -15.27 -23.18 20.19
C SER A 84 -16.38 -23.83 19.37
N LEU A 85 -17.22 -24.65 20.00
CA LEU A 85 -18.42 -25.21 19.35
C LEU A 85 -19.54 -24.17 19.21
N ASN A 86 -19.57 -23.20 20.12
CA ASN A 86 -20.56 -22.14 20.12
C ASN A 86 -19.99 -20.89 19.47
N ASN A 87 -20.89 -20.20 18.77
CA ASN A 87 -20.69 -18.88 18.22
C ASN A 87 -20.80 -17.82 19.33
N GLU A 88 -19.82 -16.92 19.40
CA GLU A 88 -19.75 -15.87 20.41
C GLU A 88 -19.98 -14.49 19.77
N PRO A 89 -20.67 -13.56 20.46
CA PRO A 89 -20.90 -12.22 19.93
C PRO A 89 -19.61 -11.49 19.56
N THR A 90 -19.65 -10.74 18.47
CA THR A 90 -18.57 -9.85 18.01
C THR A 90 -19.14 -8.67 17.22
N VAL A 91 -18.30 -7.66 16.98
CA VAL A 91 -18.69 -6.44 16.29
C VAL A 91 -17.59 -5.95 15.36
N VAL A 92 -18.00 -5.50 14.17
CA VAL A 92 -17.12 -4.77 13.25
C VAL A 92 -17.88 -3.56 12.73
N TRP A 93 -17.38 -2.36 13.03
CA TRP A 93 -18.00 -1.08 12.62
C TRP A 93 -19.47 -0.93 13.01
N GLY A 94 -19.84 -1.42 14.20
CA GLY A 94 -21.21 -1.39 14.70
C GLY A 94 -22.13 -2.46 14.10
N ASN A 95 -21.64 -3.31 13.21
CA ASN A 95 -22.36 -4.50 12.74
C ASN A 95 -22.09 -5.65 13.73
N GLN A 96 -23.13 -6.08 14.45
CA GLN A 96 -23.08 -7.18 15.41
C GLN A 96 -23.39 -8.50 14.70
N PHE A 97 -22.57 -9.49 14.96
CA PHE A 97 -22.69 -10.86 14.43
C PHE A 97 -21.97 -11.81 15.38
N THR A 98 -21.83 -13.08 15.00
CA THR A 98 -21.16 -14.08 15.84
C THR A 98 -19.95 -14.69 15.14
N ALA A 99 -19.01 -15.19 15.95
CA ALA A 99 -17.81 -15.87 15.48
C ALA A 99 -17.31 -16.86 16.53
N TYR A 100 -16.58 -17.87 16.10
CA TYR A 100 -15.96 -18.84 16.98
C TYR A 100 -14.66 -18.29 17.55
N ILE A 101 -14.31 -18.67 18.78
CA ILE A 101 -13.10 -18.25 19.47
C ILE A 101 -12.09 -19.41 19.47
N ALA A 102 -10.83 -19.12 19.13
CA ALA A 102 -9.78 -20.13 19.11
C ALA A 102 -9.44 -20.63 20.52
N SER A 103 -8.79 -21.80 20.61
CA SER A 103 -8.34 -22.38 21.86
C SER A 103 -7.39 -21.46 22.65
N ILE A 104 -7.26 -21.74 23.95
CA ILE A 104 -6.36 -21.01 24.85
C ILE A 104 -4.91 -21.02 24.36
N ASN A 105 -4.47 -22.09 23.69
CA ASN A 105 -3.11 -22.21 23.18
C ASN A 105 -2.86 -21.24 22.03
N VAL A 106 -3.82 -21.11 21.10
CA VAL A 106 -3.77 -20.16 19.99
C VAL A 106 -3.79 -18.73 20.50
N ASN A 107 -4.70 -18.44 21.44
CA ASN A 107 -4.84 -17.10 22.01
C ASN A 107 -3.58 -16.71 22.79
N ARG A 108 -2.99 -17.61 23.59
CA ARG A 108 -1.75 -17.35 24.32
C ARG A 108 -0.59 -17.01 23.38
N PHE A 109 -0.43 -17.77 22.29
CA PHE A 109 0.62 -17.50 21.30
C PHE A 109 0.51 -16.09 20.72
N LEU A 110 -0.70 -15.65 20.35
CA LEU A 110 -0.92 -14.30 19.84
C LEU A 110 -0.77 -13.23 20.93
N SER A 111 -1.20 -13.51 22.17
CA SER A 111 -1.06 -12.59 23.29
C SER A 111 0.41 -12.34 23.65
N GLU A 112 1.25 -13.38 23.61
CA GLU A 112 2.69 -13.27 23.83
C GLU A 112 3.35 -12.35 22.80
N PHE A 113 2.96 -12.47 21.53
CA PHE A 113 3.47 -11.61 20.46
C PHE A 113 2.98 -10.16 20.56
N LEU A 114 1.69 -9.96 20.85
CA LEU A 114 1.09 -8.63 20.90
C LEU A 114 1.29 -7.91 22.25
N HIS A 115 1.83 -8.62 23.26
CA HIS A 115 1.94 -8.14 24.64
C HIS A 115 0.61 -7.59 25.18
N ARG A 116 -0.48 -8.27 24.82
CA ARG A 116 -1.86 -7.90 25.14
C ARG A 116 -2.72 -9.16 25.15
N ASP A 117 -3.69 -9.24 26.05
CA ASP A 117 -4.65 -10.34 26.02
C ASP A 117 -5.53 -10.23 24.79
N VAL A 118 -5.45 -11.23 23.91
CA VAL A 118 -6.20 -11.28 22.66
C VAL A 118 -6.84 -12.64 22.42
N GLN A 119 -7.76 -12.66 21.47
CA GLN A 119 -8.43 -13.83 20.95
C GLN A 119 -8.35 -13.84 19.43
N LEU A 120 -8.05 -15.00 18.85
CA LEU A 120 -8.30 -15.22 17.43
C LEU A 120 -9.76 -15.67 17.25
N ARG A 121 -10.45 -15.03 16.30
CA ARG A 121 -11.82 -15.37 15.94
C ARG A 121 -11.88 -15.89 14.52
N TRP A 122 -12.74 -16.87 14.29
CA TRP A 122 -13.05 -17.44 12.99
C TRP A 122 -14.53 -17.25 12.68
N ILE A 123 -14.84 -16.80 11.45
CA ILE A 123 -16.21 -16.52 11.05
C ILE A 123 -17.06 -17.79 10.91
N GLY A 124 -16.42 -18.96 10.75
CA GLY A 124 -17.11 -20.20 10.42
C GLY A 124 -17.21 -20.45 8.92
N THR A 125 -18.00 -21.45 8.55
CA THR A 125 -18.30 -21.78 7.14
C THR A 125 -19.40 -20.90 6.54
N GLN A 126 -20.20 -20.26 7.39
CA GLN A 126 -21.25 -19.32 7.02
C GLN A 126 -21.09 -18.05 7.83
N SER A 127 -21.40 -16.91 7.24
CA SER A 127 -21.37 -15.62 7.92
C SER A 127 -22.78 -15.04 7.98
N ASP A 128 -23.22 -14.69 9.19
CA ASP A 128 -24.46 -13.93 9.41
C ASP A 128 -24.29 -12.43 9.11
N ARG A 129 -23.04 -12.00 8.88
CA ARG A 129 -22.74 -10.60 8.60
C ARG A 129 -22.94 -10.30 7.13
N VAL A 130 -23.61 -9.19 6.85
CA VAL A 130 -23.93 -8.73 5.49
C VAL A 130 -23.44 -7.31 5.23
N VAL A 131 -23.28 -6.96 3.96
CA VAL A 131 -22.98 -5.60 3.52
C VAL A 131 -24.19 -4.70 3.80
N LYS A 132 -24.02 -3.61 4.56
CA LYS A 132 -25.14 -2.73 4.99
C LYS A 132 -26.04 -2.23 3.85
N ARG A 133 -25.47 -1.94 2.67
CA ARG A 133 -26.22 -1.47 1.49
C ARG A 133 -26.75 -2.62 0.61
N TYR A 134 -26.26 -3.84 0.82
CA TYR A 134 -26.58 -5.02 0.02
C TYR A 134 -26.83 -6.19 0.99
N PRO A 135 -28.03 -6.27 1.61
CA PRO A 135 -28.30 -7.21 2.70
C PRO A 135 -28.28 -8.68 2.26
N ASN A 136 -28.33 -8.96 0.97
CA ASN A 136 -28.17 -10.31 0.41
C ASN A 136 -26.71 -10.68 0.11
N THR A 137 -25.76 -9.78 0.39
CA THR A 137 -24.34 -10.01 0.18
C THR A 137 -23.67 -10.31 1.51
N PRO A 138 -23.28 -11.57 1.78
CA PRO A 138 -22.57 -11.92 2.99
C PRO A 138 -21.17 -11.29 3.01
N LEU A 139 -20.60 -11.17 4.20
CA LEU A 139 -19.30 -10.55 4.42
C LEU A 139 -18.60 -11.27 5.59
N ALA A 140 -17.31 -11.59 5.44
CA ALA A 140 -16.51 -12.07 6.56
C ALA A 140 -16.04 -10.91 7.45
N PHE A 141 -14.78 -10.88 7.91
CA PHE A 141 -14.24 -9.77 8.72
C PHE A 141 -13.74 -8.56 7.91
N ALA A 142 -13.97 -8.53 6.60
CA ALA A 142 -13.67 -7.37 5.76
C ALA A 142 -14.39 -6.09 6.23
N ASP A 143 -13.86 -4.90 5.92
CA ASP A 143 -14.41 -3.66 6.50
C ASP A 143 -15.82 -3.34 6.01
N ALA A 144 -16.05 -3.41 4.68
CA ALA A 144 -17.30 -2.95 4.10
C ALA A 144 -17.81 -3.79 2.92
N TYR A 145 -16.93 -4.36 2.09
CA TYR A 145 -17.30 -5.11 0.89
C TYR A 145 -16.40 -6.34 0.70
N PRO A 146 -16.90 -7.40 0.01
CA PRO A 146 -16.16 -8.65 -0.21
C PRO A 146 -14.90 -8.52 -1.06
N TYR A 147 -14.91 -7.59 -2.03
CA TYR A 147 -13.81 -7.44 -2.99
C TYR A 147 -13.36 -6.00 -3.10
N LEU A 148 -12.06 -5.82 -3.26
CA LEU A 148 -11.45 -4.55 -3.63
C LEU A 148 -10.62 -4.68 -4.91
N LEU A 149 -11.02 -3.93 -5.93
CA LEU A 149 -10.33 -3.76 -7.21
C LEU A 149 -9.33 -2.60 -7.13
N ILE A 150 -8.12 -2.81 -7.64
CA ILE A 150 -7.12 -1.75 -7.80
C ILE A 150 -6.50 -1.85 -9.19
N ASN A 151 -6.39 -0.70 -9.87
CA ASN A 151 -5.71 -0.60 -11.14
C ASN A 151 -4.24 -0.20 -10.97
N THR A 152 -3.35 -0.96 -11.60
CA THR A 152 -1.90 -0.73 -11.59
C THR A 152 -1.56 0.66 -12.11
N ALA A 153 -2.24 1.13 -13.17
CA ALA A 153 -2.01 2.46 -13.74
C ALA A 153 -2.42 3.58 -12.77
N SER A 154 -3.50 3.41 -12.00
CA SER A 154 -3.93 4.33 -10.94
C SER A 154 -2.89 4.39 -9.81
N PHE A 155 -2.34 3.24 -9.42
CA PHE A 155 -1.29 3.17 -8.42
C PHE A 155 0.01 3.84 -8.88
N GLN A 156 0.43 3.60 -10.13
CA GLN A 156 1.59 4.26 -10.72
C GLN A 156 1.42 5.77 -10.79
N TYR A 157 0.23 6.26 -11.16
CA TYR A 157 -0.07 7.68 -11.12
C TYR A 157 0.08 8.26 -9.70
N LEU A 158 -0.47 7.58 -8.68
CA LEU A 158 -0.28 7.98 -7.29
C LEU A 158 1.20 7.99 -6.89
N GLN A 159 1.95 6.94 -7.21
CA GLN A 159 3.38 6.83 -6.88
C GLN A 159 4.19 7.98 -7.50
N GLN A 160 3.87 8.41 -8.73
CA GLN A 160 4.56 9.54 -9.37
C GLN A 160 4.36 10.87 -8.65
N GLN A 161 3.24 11.04 -7.95
CA GLN A 161 2.91 12.25 -7.19
C GLN A 161 3.35 12.16 -5.72
N CYS A 162 3.58 10.94 -5.21
CA CYS A 162 3.90 10.71 -3.81
C CYS A 162 5.42 10.77 -3.60
N PRO A 163 5.93 11.58 -2.65
CA PRO A 163 7.36 11.66 -2.36
C PRO A 163 7.90 10.37 -1.72
N GLU A 164 7.02 9.62 -1.05
CA GLU A 164 7.37 8.36 -0.41
C GLU A 164 7.23 7.19 -1.37
N ARG A 165 8.09 6.18 -1.20
CA ARG A 165 7.97 4.92 -1.94
C ARG A 165 6.83 4.09 -1.35
N LEU A 166 5.86 3.77 -2.20
CA LEU A 166 4.69 2.97 -1.87
C LEU A 166 4.81 1.56 -2.45
N THR A 167 4.06 0.64 -1.88
CA THR A 167 3.75 -0.65 -2.51
C THR A 167 2.23 -0.79 -2.66
N ILE A 168 1.78 -1.46 -3.72
CA ILE A 168 0.34 -1.55 -4.03
C ILE A 168 -0.40 -2.37 -2.97
N GLU A 169 0.30 -3.29 -2.31
CA GLU A 169 -0.18 -4.14 -1.22
C GLU A 169 -0.57 -3.32 0.02
N GLN A 170 -0.04 -2.10 0.20
CA GLN A 170 -0.47 -1.17 1.27
C GLN A 170 -1.97 -0.86 1.19
N PHE A 171 -2.56 -0.95 -0.01
CA PHE A 171 -3.97 -0.68 -0.27
C PHE A 171 -4.87 -1.89 -0.08
N ARG A 172 -4.28 -3.07 0.19
CA ARG A 172 -4.95 -4.33 0.54
C ARG A 172 -6.03 -4.76 -0.46
N GLY A 173 -5.80 -4.49 -1.75
CA GLY A 173 -6.67 -4.91 -2.85
C GLY A 173 -6.68 -6.42 -3.01
N ASN A 174 -7.80 -6.98 -3.45
CA ASN A 174 -7.93 -8.40 -3.76
C ASN A 174 -7.57 -8.69 -5.21
N ILE A 175 -8.04 -7.84 -6.12
CA ILE A 175 -7.89 -8.02 -7.56
C ILE A 175 -7.15 -6.80 -8.07
N ILE A 176 -5.89 -7.01 -8.46
CA ILE A 176 -5.07 -5.99 -9.08
C ILE A 176 -5.13 -6.21 -10.59
N ILE A 177 -5.38 -5.14 -11.34
CA ILE A 177 -5.55 -5.21 -12.79
C ILE A 177 -4.52 -4.36 -13.50
N ASP A 178 -4.30 -4.65 -14.78
CA ASP A 178 -3.43 -3.88 -15.65
C ASP A 178 -4.03 -3.72 -17.05
N GLY A 179 -3.50 -2.81 -17.85
CA GLY A 179 -3.93 -2.53 -19.22
C GLY A 179 -5.09 -1.53 -19.35
N ALA A 180 -5.53 -0.92 -18.25
CA ALA A 180 -6.47 0.20 -18.23
C ALA A 180 -5.75 1.54 -18.01
N LEU A 181 -6.36 2.66 -18.45
CA LEU A 181 -5.85 4.00 -18.15
C LEU A 181 -5.97 4.30 -16.65
N PRO A 182 -5.13 5.19 -16.07
CA PRO A 182 -5.27 5.61 -14.68
C PRO A 182 -6.69 6.05 -14.35
N PHE A 183 -7.24 5.50 -13.28
CA PHE A 183 -8.59 5.74 -12.73
C PHE A 183 -9.75 5.37 -13.66
N ALA A 184 -9.50 4.62 -14.74
CA ALA A 184 -10.57 4.15 -15.62
C ALA A 184 -11.62 3.31 -14.88
N GLU A 185 -11.23 2.61 -13.81
CA GLU A 185 -12.09 1.79 -12.96
C GLU A 185 -13.20 2.57 -12.27
N ASP A 186 -13.05 3.88 -12.07
CA ASP A 186 -14.07 4.74 -11.48
C ASP A 186 -15.33 4.80 -12.35
N GLY A 187 -15.19 4.60 -13.66
CA GLY A 187 -16.28 4.65 -14.64
C GLY A 187 -16.90 3.29 -14.93
N TRP A 188 -16.53 2.22 -14.23
CA TRP A 188 -17.07 0.88 -14.44
C TRP A 188 -18.21 0.63 -13.48
N LYS A 189 -19.30 0.04 -13.98
CA LYS A 189 -20.48 -0.34 -13.19
C LYS A 189 -20.59 -1.85 -13.04
N THR A 190 -20.39 -2.57 -14.14
CA THR A 190 -20.41 -4.03 -14.15
C THR A 190 -19.28 -4.52 -15.05
N ILE A 191 -18.49 -5.46 -14.54
CA ILE A 191 -17.36 -6.07 -15.25
C ILE A 191 -17.49 -7.59 -15.24
N LYS A 192 -16.90 -8.25 -16.24
CA LYS A 192 -16.73 -9.70 -16.29
C LYS A 192 -15.25 -10.04 -16.20
N ILE A 193 -14.87 -10.98 -15.34
CA ILE A 193 -13.52 -11.54 -15.21
C ILE A 193 -13.65 -13.06 -15.37
N GLY A 194 -13.09 -13.63 -16.42
CA GLY A 194 -13.39 -15.02 -16.80
C GLY A 194 -14.89 -15.19 -17.02
N ASP A 195 -15.54 -16.05 -16.22
CA ASP A 195 -17.00 -16.26 -16.21
C ASP A 195 -17.74 -15.59 -15.04
N ILE A 196 -17.03 -14.80 -14.24
CA ILE A 196 -17.58 -14.14 -13.05
C ILE A 196 -17.98 -12.71 -13.36
N ILE A 197 -19.20 -12.35 -12.99
CA ILE A 197 -19.72 -10.99 -13.12
C ILE A 197 -19.62 -10.27 -11.78
N PHE A 198 -18.99 -9.10 -11.78
CA PHE A 198 -18.88 -8.22 -10.62
C PHE A 198 -19.63 -6.92 -10.84
N ASP A 199 -20.32 -6.45 -9.80
CA ASP A 199 -20.81 -5.08 -9.71
C ASP A 199 -19.80 -4.21 -8.97
N VAL A 200 -19.44 -3.09 -9.57
CA VAL A 200 -18.53 -2.07 -9.03
C VAL A 200 -19.36 -1.02 -8.29
N VAL A 201 -19.46 -1.17 -6.98
CA VAL A 201 -20.55 -0.59 -6.19
C VAL A 201 -20.19 0.70 -5.45
N LYS A 202 -18.91 0.89 -5.08
CA LYS A 202 -18.51 2.06 -4.29
C LYS A 202 -17.00 2.32 -4.40
N ALA A 203 -16.60 3.56 -4.64
CA ALA A 203 -15.21 3.99 -4.41
C ALA A 203 -14.78 3.67 -2.96
N CYS A 204 -13.54 3.23 -2.79
CA CYS A 204 -13.04 2.77 -1.50
C CYS A 204 -12.31 3.91 -0.77
N SER A 205 -12.99 4.46 0.24
CA SER A 205 -12.43 5.41 1.20
C SER A 205 -11.19 4.83 1.87
N ARG A 206 -10.11 5.62 1.92
CA ARG A 206 -8.81 5.20 2.46
C ARG A 206 -8.58 5.76 3.85
N CYS A 207 -8.14 4.88 4.73
CA CYS A 207 -7.85 5.16 6.13
C CYS A 207 -6.34 5.08 6.40
N GLY A 208 -5.95 5.29 7.66
CA GLY A 208 -4.53 5.28 8.06
C GLY A 208 -3.74 4.00 7.75
N MET A 209 -4.42 2.89 7.46
CA MET A 209 -3.79 1.63 7.08
C MET A 209 -2.85 1.77 5.87
N THR A 210 -3.22 2.58 4.87
CA THR A 210 -2.41 2.77 3.66
C THR A 210 -1.09 3.48 3.93
N ARG A 211 -0.95 4.10 5.12
CA ARG A 211 0.25 4.81 5.55
C ARG A 211 1.29 3.90 6.19
N VAL A 212 0.97 2.64 6.45
CA VAL A 212 1.91 1.71 7.09
C VAL A 212 2.82 1.11 6.02
N ASN A 213 4.13 1.30 6.17
CA ASN A 213 5.12 0.66 5.31
C ASN A 213 5.19 -0.84 5.64
N LEU A 214 4.97 -1.72 4.66
CA LEU A 214 4.90 -3.17 4.88
C LEU A 214 6.24 -3.82 5.21
N ASN A 215 7.37 -3.15 4.96
CA ASN A 215 8.70 -3.70 5.28
C ASN A 215 9.16 -3.27 6.66
N THR A 216 8.97 -2.00 7.01
CA THR A 216 9.42 -1.45 8.30
C THR A 216 8.35 -1.54 9.39
N HIS A 217 7.09 -1.76 9.01
CA HIS A 217 5.91 -1.74 9.90
C HIS A 217 5.72 -0.41 10.63
N GLN A 218 6.30 0.67 10.09
CA GLN A 218 6.18 2.03 10.61
C GLN A 218 5.30 2.87 9.70
N TYR A 219 4.73 3.92 10.26
CA TYR A 219 4.00 4.93 9.49
C TYR A 219 4.95 5.71 8.59
N LEU A 220 4.53 5.89 7.33
CA LEU A 220 5.13 6.85 6.42
C LEU A 220 5.00 8.27 7.00
N PRO A 221 6.01 9.13 6.78
CA PRO A 221 6.00 10.51 7.26
C PRO A 221 4.90 11.33 6.59
N ASP A 222 4.61 12.51 7.14
CA ASP A 222 3.74 13.52 6.55
C ASP A 222 2.34 13.06 6.13
N ASN A 223 1.83 11.99 6.76
CA ASN A 223 0.53 11.41 6.46
C ASN A 223 0.41 10.86 5.02
N GLU A 224 1.52 10.45 4.40
CA GLU A 224 1.51 9.80 3.09
C GLU A 224 1.00 8.35 3.15
N PRO A 225 0.30 7.84 2.10
CA PRO A 225 -0.04 8.51 0.84
C PRO A 225 -1.33 9.33 0.88
N LEU A 226 -1.99 9.46 2.04
CA LEU A 226 -3.28 10.15 2.15
C LEU A 226 -3.17 11.65 1.85
N LYS A 227 -2.04 12.27 2.22
CA LYS A 227 -1.74 13.66 1.86
C LYS A 227 -1.70 13.85 0.34
N THR A 228 -0.96 13.01 -0.38
CA THR A 228 -0.91 13.05 -1.84
C THR A 228 -2.28 12.76 -2.48
N LEU A 229 -2.97 11.71 -2.03
CA LEU A 229 -4.30 11.37 -2.57
C LEU A 229 -5.31 12.51 -2.40
N ARG A 230 -5.22 13.27 -1.30
CA ARG A 230 -6.13 14.39 -1.03
C ARG A 230 -6.19 15.40 -2.19
N TYR A 231 -5.09 15.61 -2.89
CA TYR A 231 -5.00 16.60 -3.95
C TYR A 231 -5.87 16.29 -5.18
N PHE A 232 -6.24 15.03 -5.39
CA PHE A 232 -6.99 14.66 -6.60
C PHE A 232 -8.03 13.57 -6.40
N ARG A 233 -8.15 13.03 -5.19
CA ARG A 233 -9.09 11.97 -4.81
C ARG A 233 -9.96 12.32 -3.59
N GLN A 234 -9.91 13.55 -3.12
CA GLN A 234 -10.82 14.03 -2.09
C GLN A 234 -12.14 14.48 -2.71
N ASP A 235 -13.27 14.04 -2.16
CA ASP A 235 -14.59 14.55 -2.55
C ASP A 235 -15.03 15.79 -1.73
N GLU A 236 -16.21 16.31 -2.02
CA GLU A 236 -16.78 17.47 -1.32
C GLU A 236 -17.08 17.20 0.17
N GLN A 237 -17.20 15.93 0.56
CA GLN A 237 -17.41 15.51 1.95
C GLN A 237 -16.10 15.26 2.69
N GLY A 238 -14.95 15.38 2.01
CA GLY A 238 -13.62 15.21 2.57
C GLY A 238 -13.10 13.77 2.52
N GLU A 239 -13.85 12.82 1.96
CA GLU A 239 -13.44 11.41 1.83
C GLU A 239 -12.39 11.26 0.74
N ILE A 240 -11.33 10.52 1.05
CA ILE A 240 -10.19 10.29 0.15
C ILE A 240 -10.27 8.87 -0.40
N ASP A 241 -10.46 8.73 -1.71
CA ASP A 241 -10.72 7.44 -2.34
C ASP A 241 -9.54 6.92 -3.17
N PHE A 242 -9.36 5.60 -3.17
CA PHE A 242 -8.49 4.92 -4.13
C PHE A 242 -9.04 3.52 -4.37
N GLY A 243 -9.06 2.98 -5.59
CA GLY A 243 -9.65 1.65 -5.86
C GLY A 243 -11.17 1.55 -5.63
N MET A 244 -11.74 0.43 -6.07
CA MET A 244 -13.20 0.25 -6.17
C MET A 244 -13.67 -1.02 -5.45
N ASN A 245 -14.65 -0.88 -4.56
CA ASN A 245 -15.29 -2.01 -3.91
C ASN A 245 -16.25 -2.72 -4.88
N MET A 246 -16.27 -4.04 -4.83
CA MET A 246 -17.12 -4.87 -5.69
C MET A 246 -17.88 -5.93 -4.91
N ILE A 247 -18.96 -6.42 -5.53
CA ILE A 247 -19.69 -7.63 -5.14
C ILE A 247 -19.76 -8.56 -6.34
N ALA A 248 -19.68 -9.88 -6.12
CA ALA A 248 -19.83 -10.87 -7.18
C ALA A 248 -21.30 -11.26 -7.34
N ARG A 249 -21.77 -11.44 -8.58
CA ARG A 249 -23.14 -11.92 -8.88
C ARG A 249 -23.23 -13.45 -8.89
N ASN A 250 -22.11 -14.12 -9.13
CA ASN A 250 -21.99 -15.57 -9.22
C ASN A 250 -20.64 -16.03 -8.65
N THR A 251 -20.53 -17.33 -8.38
CA THR A 251 -19.30 -17.97 -7.89
C THR A 251 -18.56 -18.69 -9.02
N GLY A 252 -17.30 -19.02 -8.77
CA GLY A 252 -16.45 -19.79 -9.69
C GLY A 252 -14.99 -19.41 -9.47
N HIS A 253 -14.11 -19.64 -10.45
CA HIS A 253 -12.68 -19.39 -10.32
C HIS A 253 -12.23 -18.24 -11.20
N ILE A 254 -11.27 -17.46 -10.70
CA ILE A 254 -10.53 -16.47 -11.48
C ILE A 254 -9.03 -16.72 -11.33
N ASN A 255 -8.30 -16.39 -12.38
CA ASN A 255 -6.85 -16.57 -12.49
C ASN A 255 -6.17 -15.24 -12.78
N ILE A 256 -4.88 -15.15 -12.46
CA ILE A 256 -4.03 -14.15 -13.09
C ILE A 256 -4.08 -14.30 -14.61
N ASN A 257 -3.94 -13.18 -15.32
CA ASN A 257 -4.10 -13.04 -16.77
C ASN A 257 -5.53 -13.18 -17.31
N ASP A 258 -6.54 -13.46 -16.48
CA ASP A 258 -7.93 -13.43 -16.93
C ASP A 258 -8.28 -12.07 -17.50
N LYS A 259 -8.89 -12.08 -18.69
CA LYS A 259 -9.34 -10.88 -19.38
C LYS A 259 -10.50 -10.25 -18.60
N ILE A 260 -10.50 -8.91 -18.57
CA ILE A 260 -11.57 -8.12 -17.98
C ILE A 260 -12.36 -7.43 -19.08
N GLU A 261 -13.68 -7.65 -19.07
CA GLU A 261 -14.62 -7.01 -19.97
C GLU A 261 -15.52 -6.05 -19.19
N VAL A 262 -15.54 -4.78 -19.62
CA VAL A 262 -16.44 -3.79 -19.03
C VAL A 262 -17.80 -3.92 -19.72
N LEU A 263 -18.76 -4.53 -19.03
CA LEU A 263 -20.10 -4.76 -19.56
C LEU A 263 -20.96 -3.51 -19.50
N VAL A 264 -20.87 -2.75 -18.41
CA VAL A 264 -21.66 -1.53 -18.18
C VAL A 264 -20.77 -0.46 -17.55
N ARG A 265 -20.91 0.78 -18.02
CA ARG A 265 -20.24 1.97 -17.49
C ARG A 265 -21.16 2.82 -16.62
N GLN A 266 -20.56 3.63 -15.75
CA GLN A 266 -21.24 4.64 -14.96
C GLN A 266 -20.48 5.96 -14.97
N THR A 267 -21.14 7.02 -14.53
CA THR A 267 -20.48 8.29 -14.27
C THR A 267 -19.55 8.15 -13.07
N SER A 268 -18.27 8.50 -13.26
CA SER A 268 -17.29 8.51 -12.19
C SER A 268 -17.65 9.54 -11.11
N LYS A 269 -17.30 9.22 -9.85
CA LYS A 269 -17.40 10.17 -8.74
C LYS A 269 -16.57 11.42 -9.04
N ARG A 270 -17.10 12.59 -8.68
CA ARG A 270 -16.38 13.86 -8.82
C ARG A 270 -15.44 14.06 -7.63
N TYR A 271 -14.22 14.49 -7.93
CA TYR A 271 -13.19 14.81 -6.95
C TYR A 271 -12.74 16.26 -7.10
N ILE A 272 -12.43 16.88 -5.97
CA ILE A 272 -11.84 18.21 -5.93
C ILE A 272 -10.36 18.06 -6.28
N LYS A 273 -9.92 18.74 -7.34
CA LYS A 273 -8.52 18.79 -7.72
C LYS A 273 -7.88 20.05 -7.16
N SER A 274 -6.99 19.85 -6.21
CA SER A 274 -6.28 20.89 -5.46
C SER A 274 -4.80 20.52 -5.35
N PHE A 275 -4.20 20.19 -6.49
CA PHE A 275 -2.75 20.00 -6.56
C PHE A 275 -2.05 21.23 -5.98
N PRO A 276 -1.02 21.03 -5.12
CA PRO A 276 -0.14 22.13 -4.76
C PRO A 276 0.27 22.79 -6.07
N LYS A 277 0.17 24.12 -6.15
CA LYS A 277 0.83 24.81 -7.25
C LYS A 277 2.26 24.28 -7.22
N GLU A 278 2.75 23.73 -8.32
CA GLU A 278 4.19 23.66 -8.51
C GLU A 278 4.66 25.05 -8.11
N THR A 279 5.40 25.13 -7.00
CA THR A 279 6.20 26.31 -6.81
C THR A 279 7.11 26.22 -8.01
N LEU A 280 6.76 26.95 -9.08
CA LEU A 280 7.71 27.37 -10.09
C LEU A 280 8.72 28.14 -9.27
N ILE A 281 9.66 27.41 -8.67
CA ILE A 281 10.85 28.00 -8.15
C ILE A 281 11.44 28.57 -9.42
N ALA A 282 11.31 29.89 -9.58
CA ALA A 282 11.90 30.60 -10.69
C ALA A 282 13.32 30.08 -10.81
N THR A 283 13.76 29.78 -12.02
CA THR A 283 15.12 29.32 -12.25
C THR A 283 16.04 30.40 -11.69
N LYS A 284 16.63 30.15 -10.52
CA LYS A 284 17.57 31.07 -9.90
C LYS A 284 18.95 30.61 -10.33
N PRO A 285 19.75 31.47 -10.97
CA PRO A 285 21.13 31.15 -11.23
C PRO A 285 21.85 30.93 -9.89
N CYS A 286 22.79 30.00 -9.87
CA CYS A 286 23.75 29.83 -8.79
C CYS A 286 25.15 29.72 -9.36
N GLN A 287 26.16 30.08 -8.58
CA GLN A 287 27.56 29.80 -8.90
C GLN A 287 27.95 28.49 -8.24
N ILE A 288 28.47 27.55 -9.04
CA ILE A 288 28.99 26.29 -8.56
C ILE A 288 30.48 26.27 -8.80
N THR A 289 31.23 26.16 -7.72
CA THR A 289 32.68 26.00 -7.72
C THR A 289 33.01 24.55 -7.39
N VAL A 290 33.71 23.87 -8.29
CA VAL A 290 34.25 22.52 -8.06
C VAL A 290 35.76 22.55 -8.25
N GLU A 291 36.49 22.23 -7.18
CA GLU A 291 37.95 22.37 -7.12
C GLU A 291 38.39 23.82 -7.48
N SER A 292 38.88 24.07 -8.69
CA SER A 292 39.31 25.39 -9.18
C SER A 292 38.42 25.95 -10.31
N THR A 293 37.35 25.24 -10.68
CA THR A 293 36.47 25.63 -11.80
C THR A 293 35.15 26.16 -11.26
N THR A 294 34.79 27.38 -11.66
CA THR A 294 33.49 28.00 -11.32
C THR A 294 32.65 28.17 -12.57
N PHE A 295 31.39 27.79 -12.49
CA PHE A 295 30.43 27.95 -13.59
C PHE A 295 29.04 28.33 -13.06
N THR A 296 28.21 28.87 -13.95
CA THR A 296 26.83 29.25 -13.62
C THR A 296 25.91 28.05 -13.77
N GLY A 297 25.32 27.60 -12.67
CA GLY A 297 24.26 26.60 -12.60
C GLY A 297 22.90 27.21 -12.29
N ASN A 298 21.96 26.37 -11.89
CA ASN A 298 20.63 26.74 -11.43
C ASN A 298 20.11 25.81 -10.33
N ASN A 299 18.97 26.17 -9.77
CA ASN A 299 18.27 25.44 -8.71
C ASN A 299 17.23 24.41 -9.23
N LYS A 300 17.35 23.96 -10.49
CA LYS A 300 16.44 22.98 -11.09
C LYS A 300 17.12 21.68 -11.51
N LEU A 301 18.32 21.77 -12.08
CA LEU A 301 19.09 20.60 -12.50
C LEU A 301 19.85 20.00 -11.33
N SER A 302 20.04 18.68 -11.38
CA SER A 302 20.91 18.01 -10.41
C SER A 302 22.35 18.50 -10.57
N ILE A 303 23.11 18.49 -9.47
CA ILE A 303 24.53 18.87 -9.51
C ILE A 303 25.28 18.02 -10.55
N LEU A 304 25.00 16.72 -10.68
CA LEU A 304 25.62 15.86 -11.69
C LEU A 304 25.39 16.39 -13.12
N GLU A 305 24.14 16.69 -13.49
CA GLU A 305 23.83 17.16 -14.84
C GLU A 305 24.54 18.48 -15.16
N GLN A 306 24.65 19.37 -14.17
CA GLN A 306 25.33 20.65 -14.35
C GLN A 306 26.85 20.50 -14.47
N LEU A 307 27.44 19.50 -13.80
CA LEU A 307 28.85 19.16 -14.00
C LEU A 307 29.11 18.57 -15.39
N GLU A 308 28.24 17.67 -15.86
CA GLU A 308 28.33 17.08 -17.20
C GLU A 308 28.23 18.14 -18.29
N GLN A 309 27.29 19.08 -18.16
CA GLN A 309 27.12 20.19 -19.11
C GLN A 309 28.33 21.14 -19.16
N ASN A 310 29.10 21.22 -18.08
CA ASN A 310 30.32 22.04 -18.00
C ASN A 310 31.61 21.20 -18.17
N GLY A 311 31.49 19.96 -18.65
CA GLY A 311 32.65 19.11 -18.98
C GLY A 311 33.44 18.61 -17.78
N ILE A 312 32.87 18.64 -16.57
CA ILE A 312 33.54 18.16 -15.35
C ILE A 312 33.20 16.68 -15.14
N PRO A 313 34.16 15.76 -15.33
CA PRO A 313 33.89 14.33 -15.25
C PRO A 313 33.62 13.91 -13.81
N MET A 314 32.55 13.17 -13.60
CA MET A 314 32.17 12.66 -12.28
C MET A 314 31.63 11.23 -12.39
N PRO A 315 32.12 10.28 -11.58
CA PRO A 315 31.70 8.89 -11.72
C PRO A 315 30.27 8.70 -11.20
N TYR A 316 29.39 8.11 -12.00
CA TYR A 316 28.02 7.75 -11.60
C TYR A 316 27.65 6.36 -12.10
N SER A 317 26.63 5.76 -11.48
CA SER A 317 26.05 4.48 -11.96
C SER A 317 24.52 4.53 -12.03
N CYS A 318 23.85 5.04 -10.97
CA CYS A 318 22.39 4.90 -10.87
C CYS A 318 21.57 6.14 -11.25
N ARG A 319 22.15 7.35 -11.16
CA ARG A 319 21.43 8.65 -11.21
C ARG A 319 20.23 8.81 -10.26
N ALA A 320 19.97 7.85 -9.38
CA ALA A 320 18.82 7.79 -8.48
C ALA A 320 19.19 8.02 -7.00
N GLY A 321 20.41 8.48 -6.71
CA GLY A 321 20.83 8.76 -5.32
C GLY A 321 21.05 7.53 -4.43
N VAL A 322 21.31 6.35 -4.99
CA VAL A 322 21.45 5.09 -4.21
C VAL A 322 22.85 4.48 -4.24
N CYS A 323 23.55 4.47 -5.38
CA CYS A 323 24.80 3.71 -5.55
C CYS A 323 26.04 4.31 -4.86
N GLY A 324 25.98 5.57 -4.40
CA GLY A 324 27.11 6.24 -3.74
C GLY A 324 28.26 6.68 -4.64
N ARG A 325 28.26 6.30 -5.93
CA ARG A 325 29.38 6.60 -6.86
C ARG A 325 29.53 8.10 -7.15
N CYS A 326 28.41 8.82 -7.20
CA CYS A 326 28.35 10.25 -7.48
C CYS A 326 28.65 11.15 -6.25
N GLN A 327 29.39 10.62 -5.27
CA GLN A 327 29.56 11.28 -3.98
C GLN A 327 30.59 12.41 -4.02
N VAL A 328 30.21 13.57 -3.51
CA VAL A 328 31.07 14.76 -3.37
C VAL A 328 30.98 15.31 -1.96
N VAL A 329 31.96 16.11 -1.56
CA VAL A 329 31.93 16.85 -0.29
C VAL A 329 31.39 18.25 -0.58
N LEU A 330 30.39 18.66 0.18
CA LEU A 330 29.85 20.02 0.19
C LEU A 330 30.66 20.87 1.18
N GLU A 331 31.52 21.75 0.66
CA GLU A 331 32.37 22.61 1.48
C GLU A 331 31.65 23.90 1.88
N GLU A 332 30.83 24.45 0.99
CA GLU A 332 30.04 25.66 1.23
C GLU A 332 28.69 25.62 0.50
N GLY A 333 27.67 26.19 1.14
CA GLY A 333 26.32 26.33 0.59
C GLY A 333 25.33 25.26 1.08
N GLU A 334 24.12 25.30 0.51
CA GLU A 334 23.04 24.38 0.83
C GLU A 334 22.51 23.72 -0.43
N VAL A 335 22.05 22.47 -0.28
CA VAL A 335 21.41 21.70 -1.36
C VAL A 335 20.05 21.20 -0.89
N THR A 336 19.13 21.02 -1.85
CA THR A 336 17.88 20.31 -1.61
C THR A 336 18.04 18.87 -2.10
N PRO A 337 17.91 17.86 -1.21
CA PRO A 337 17.98 16.46 -1.61
C PRO A 337 16.69 16.05 -2.34
N MET A 338 16.85 15.26 -3.41
CA MET A 338 15.74 14.65 -4.15
C MET A 338 15.34 13.29 -3.55
N THR A 339 16.23 12.67 -2.78
CA THR A 339 15.98 11.40 -2.07
C THR A 339 16.62 11.45 -0.68
N GLN A 340 16.07 10.71 0.30
CA GLN A 340 16.57 10.69 1.68
C GLN A 340 18.04 10.19 1.76
N SER A 341 18.49 9.35 0.83
CA SER A 341 19.87 8.82 0.77
C SER A 341 20.89 9.78 0.15
N SER A 342 20.45 10.95 -0.33
CA SER A 342 21.30 11.92 -1.01
C SER A 342 22.25 12.66 -0.06
N ILE A 343 21.86 12.83 1.20
CA ILE A 343 22.71 13.43 2.23
C ILE A 343 23.42 12.32 3.01
N ARG A 344 24.73 12.43 3.14
CA ARG A 344 25.61 11.49 3.85
C ARG A 344 26.31 12.20 5.01
N ARG A 345 26.88 11.42 5.92
CA ARG A 345 27.67 11.95 7.04
C ARG A 345 28.89 12.72 6.54
N ASN A 346 29.40 13.64 7.36
CA ASN A 346 30.59 14.45 7.10
C ASN A 346 30.48 15.36 5.86
N ASN A 347 29.36 16.08 5.74
CA ASN A 347 29.07 17.00 4.63
C ASN A 347 29.18 16.36 3.24
N ARG A 348 28.93 15.07 3.13
CA ARG A 348 28.95 14.37 1.84
C ARG A 348 27.55 14.34 1.24
N ILE A 349 27.46 14.54 -0.06
CA ILE A 349 26.19 14.52 -0.80
C ILE A 349 26.34 13.68 -2.07
N LEU A 350 25.21 13.21 -2.61
CA LEU A 350 25.13 12.54 -3.90
C LEU A 350 24.71 13.55 -4.96
N ALA A 351 25.67 14.00 -5.77
CA ALA A 351 25.45 15.05 -6.76
C ALA A 351 24.38 14.69 -7.80
N CYS A 352 24.15 13.40 -8.04
CA CYS A 352 23.10 12.90 -8.92
C CYS A 352 21.67 12.98 -8.36
N SER A 353 21.50 13.41 -7.11
CA SER A 353 20.20 13.49 -6.44
C SER A 353 20.12 14.68 -5.48
N CYS A 354 20.90 15.74 -5.76
CA CYS A 354 20.89 17.01 -5.05
C CYS A 354 20.81 18.16 -6.05
N ILE A 355 19.98 19.16 -5.75
CA ILE A 355 19.90 20.43 -6.49
C ILE A 355 20.43 21.58 -5.61
N PRO A 356 21.08 22.61 -6.19
CA PRO A 356 21.52 23.78 -5.43
C PRO A 356 20.35 24.54 -4.79
N LYS A 357 20.50 24.92 -3.52
CA LYS A 357 19.55 25.77 -2.78
C LYS A 357 20.11 27.17 -2.52
N SER A 358 21.41 27.28 -2.25
CA SER A 358 22.12 28.56 -2.06
C SER A 358 22.55 29.19 -3.40
N ALA A 359 22.79 30.50 -3.39
CA ALA A 359 23.28 31.23 -4.57
C ALA A 359 24.72 30.85 -4.95
N ASN A 360 25.53 30.40 -3.98
CA ASN A 360 26.89 29.91 -4.18
C ASN A 360 26.99 28.51 -3.58
N LEU A 361 27.69 27.61 -4.27
CA LEU A 361 27.94 26.23 -3.86
C LEU A 361 29.39 25.87 -4.12
N THR A 362 30.11 25.39 -3.10
CA THR A 362 31.50 24.93 -3.24
C THR A 362 31.56 23.43 -2.96
N LEU A 363 32.07 22.67 -3.94
CA LEU A 363 32.14 21.22 -3.91
C LEU A 363 33.56 20.74 -4.09
N LYS A 364 33.90 19.66 -3.40
CA LYS A 364 35.17 18.94 -3.55
C LYS A 364 34.91 17.51 -4.01
N LEU A 365 35.63 17.08 -5.03
CA LEU A 365 35.47 15.73 -5.57
C LEU A 365 36.05 14.73 -4.58
N SER A 366 35.27 13.68 -4.27
CA SER A 366 35.77 12.59 -3.45
C SER A 366 36.81 11.82 -4.26
N ARG A 367 38.10 12.06 -4.01
CA ARG A 367 39.16 11.22 -4.59
C ARG A 367 39.01 9.83 -4.01
N HIS A 368 38.48 8.90 -4.81
CA HIS A 368 38.59 7.48 -4.50
C HIS A 368 40.09 7.17 -4.46
N LYS A 369 40.60 6.74 -3.30
CA LYS A 369 41.82 5.94 -3.30
C LYS A 369 41.51 4.73 -4.19
N SER A 370 42.23 4.65 -5.30
CA SER A 370 42.22 3.51 -6.22
C SER A 370 42.38 2.20 -5.47
#